data_AF-A0A257CWG7-F1
#
_entry.id   AF-A0A257CWG7-F1
#
_cell.length_a   1.000
_cell.length_b   1.000
_cell.length_c   1.000
_cell.angle_alpha   90.00
_cell.angle_beta   90.00
_cell.angle_gamma   90.00
#
_symmetry.space_group_name_H-M   'P 1'
#
loop_
_entity.id
_entity.type
_entity.pdbx_description
1 polymer ?
#
loop_
_entity_poly.entity_id
_entity_poly.type
_entity_poly.pdbx_seq_one_letter_code
_entity_poly.pdbx_strand_id
1 'polypeptide(L)' 'MATESQTNPRDGDLCSVVGGTHAGKSGVVRDINTSKTGHITITVVQANGERFKTLVKNVIIQAGGAK' A
#
# COMPACT_ATOMS: atom_id res chain seq x y z
N MET A 1 -5.56 6.68 -19.52
CA MET A 1 -4.20 6.76 -18.95
C MET A 1 -4.39 6.84 -17.45
N ALA A 2 -4.00 5.94 -16.56
CA ALA A 2 -3.09 4.79 -16.60
C ALA A 2 -3.79 3.55 -16.02
N THR A 3 -3.40 2.37 -16.48
CA THR A 3 -3.88 1.08 -15.97
C THR A 3 -3.46 0.93 -14.51
N GLU A 4 -4.42 0.92 -13.59
CA GLU A 4 -4.25 0.54 -12.18
C GLU A 4 -4.05 -0.98 -12.11
N SER A 5 -2.90 -1.44 -12.60
CA SER A 5 -2.50 -2.82 -12.46
C SER A 5 -2.21 -3.06 -11.00
N GLN A 6 -2.92 -4.02 -10.42
CA GLN A 6 -2.70 -4.58 -9.08
C GLN A 6 -1.33 -5.28 -9.05
N THR A 7 -0.24 -4.51 -9.16
CA THR A 7 1.12 -5.00 -9.05
C THR A 7 1.40 -5.39 -7.61
N ASN A 8 2.06 -6.52 -7.43
CA ASN A 8 2.48 -7.00 -6.13
C ASN A 8 3.21 -5.85 -5.41
N PRO A 9 2.76 -5.42 -4.22
CA PRO A 9 3.35 -4.29 -3.54
C PRO A 9 4.83 -4.54 -3.31
N ARG A 10 5.65 -3.52 -3.52
CA ARG A 10 7.08 -3.53 -3.20
C ARG A 10 7.36 -2.48 -2.15
N ASP A 11 8.38 -2.74 -1.34
CA ASP A 11 8.85 -1.78 -0.36
C ASP A 11 9.34 -0.52 -1.09
N GLY A 12 8.85 0.64 -0.68
CA GLY A 12 9.13 1.92 -1.34
C GLY A 12 8.08 2.37 -2.36
N ASP A 13 7.09 1.53 -2.72
CA ASP A 13 6.03 1.96 -3.63
C ASP A 13 5.10 2.99 -2.98
N LEU A 14 4.60 3.94 -3.79
CA LEU A 14 3.53 4.83 -3.38
C LEU A 14 2.19 4.10 -3.45
N CYS A 15 1.36 4.31 -2.45
CA CYS A 15 0.09 3.64 -2.35
C CYS A 15 -1.00 4.54 -1.77
N SER A 16 -2.23 4.28 -2.20
CA SER A 16 -3.43 4.95 -1.74
C SER A 16 -4.42 3.93 -1.20
N VAL A 17 -4.90 4.17 0.01
CA VAL A 17 -5.84 3.29 0.70
C VAL A 17 -7.25 3.65 0.22
N VAL A 18 -7.92 2.70 -0.41
CA VAL A 18 -9.27 2.87 -0.97
C VAL A 18 -10.36 2.25 -0.12
N GLY A 19 -10.02 1.49 0.93
CA GLY A 19 -11.00 0.83 1.79
C GLY A 19 -10.52 0.58 3.21
N GLY A 20 -11.48 0.28 4.10
CA GLY A 20 -11.24 0.05 5.53
C GLY A 20 -11.13 1.35 6.34
N THR A 21 -10.68 1.24 7.59
CA THR A 21 -10.62 2.37 8.55
C THR A 21 -9.69 3.51 8.11
N HIS A 22 -8.71 3.21 7.26
CA HIS A 22 -7.72 4.18 6.76
C HIS A 22 -8.00 4.66 5.33
N ALA A 23 -9.22 4.44 4.81
CA ALA A 23 -9.60 4.88 3.48
C ALA A 23 -9.38 6.40 3.29
N GLY A 24 -8.89 6.79 2.11
CA GLY A 24 -8.54 8.17 1.76
C GLY A 24 -7.13 8.59 2.21
N LYS A 25 -6.41 7.76 2.97
CA LYS A 25 -5.00 7.99 3.29
C LYS A 25 -4.10 7.48 2.16
N SER A 26 -2.95 8.11 2.00
CA SER A 26 -1.88 7.70 1.08
C SER A 26 -0.52 7.74 1.78
N GLY A 27 0.42 6.98 1.24
CA GLY A 27 1.79 6.92 1.77
C GLY A 27 2.68 5.92 1.03
N VAL A 28 3.82 5.63 1.61
CA VAL A 28 4.82 4.71 1.08
C VAL A 28 4.66 3.34 1.74
N VAL A 29 4.67 2.29 0.93
CA VAL A 29 4.66 0.91 1.38
C VAL A 29 5.98 0.59 2.08
N ARG A 30 5.87 0.05 3.29
CA ARG A 30 6.94 -0.50 4.11
C ARG A 30 6.50 -1.81 4.71
N ASP A 31 7.44 -2.72 4.96
CA ASP A 31 7.20 -3.97 5.71
C ASP A 31 6.02 -4.80 5.17
N ILE A 32 6.30 -5.67 4.21
CA ILE A 32 5.31 -6.52 3.54
C ILE A 32 5.29 -7.91 4.18
N ASN A 33 4.23 -8.22 4.90
CA ASN A 33 4.09 -9.47 5.62
C ASN A 33 2.95 -10.30 5.06
N THR A 34 3.23 -11.56 4.75
CA THR A 34 2.22 -12.56 4.39
C THR A 34 1.87 -13.36 5.64
N SER A 35 0.61 -13.30 6.06
CA SER A 35 0.13 -14.06 7.23
C SER A 35 -0.01 -15.55 6.90
N LYS A 36 -0.09 -16.40 7.93
CA LYS A 36 -0.31 -17.86 7.79
C LYS A 36 -1.60 -18.20 7.04
N THR A 37 -2.59 -17.31 7.06
CA THR A 37 -3.87 -17.45 6.34
C THR A 37 -3.82 -16.95 4.89
N GLY A 38 -2.64 -16.59 4.38
CA GLY A 38 -2.45 -16.10 3.00
C GLY A 38 -2.81 -14.62 2.79
N HIS A 39 -3.23 -13.90 3.84
CA HIS A 39 -3.50 -12.47 3.74
C HIS A 39 -2.20 -11.67 3.76
N ILE A 40 -2.03 -10.79 2.77
CA ILE A 40 -0.89 -9.88 2.71
C ILE A 40 -1.24 -8.57 3.41
N THR A 41 -0.41 -8.21 4.37
CA THR A 41 -0.47 -6.93 5.09
C THR A 41 0.75 -6.10 4.77
N ILE A 42 0.55 -4.78 4.69
CA ILE A 42 1.62 -3.81 4.52
C ILE A 42 1.53 -2.75 5.60
N THR A 43 2.67 -2.17 5.95
CA THR A 43 2.73 -0.94 6.73
C THR A 43 2.82 0.23 5.77
N VAL A 44 1.97 1.24 5.93
CA VAL A 44 2.03 2.45 5.12
C VAL A 44 2.59 3.56 5.99
N VAL A 45 3.62 4.25 5.48
CA VAL A 45 4.22 5.43 6.11
C VAL A 45 3.75 6.66 5.35
N GLN A 46 3.03 7.54 6.04
CA GLN A 46 2.55 8.79 5.47
C GLN A 46 3.64 9.86 5.50
N ALA A 47 3.48 10.92 4.69
CA ALA A 47 4.42 12.04 4.65
C ALA A 47 4.55 12.78 5.99
N ASN A 48 3.52 12.73 6.84
CA ASN A 48 3.53 13.31 8.19
C ASN A 48 4.23 12.41 9.23
N GLY A 49 4.73 11.23 8.84
CA GLY A 49 5.38 10.27 9.72
C GLY A 49 4.45 9.25 10.38
N GLU A 50 3.12 9.36 10.20
CA GLU A 50 2.19 8.33 10.69
C GLU A 50 2.45 7.00 10.01
N ARG A 51 2.39 5.91 10.81
CA ARG A 51 2.53 4.54 10.33
C ARG A 51 1.31 3.73 10.72
N PHE A 52 0.72 3.03 9.76
CA PHE A 52 -0.41 2.16 10.03
C PHE A 52 -0.35 0.88 9.21
N LYS A 53 -0.90 -0.20 9.75
CA LYS A 53 -0.97 -1.50 9.06
C LYS A 53 -2.31 -1.62 8.34
N THR A 54 -2.28 -2.08 7.09
CA THR A 54 -3.48 -2.31 6.30
C THR A 54 -3.32 -3.56 5.43
N LEU A 55 -4.45 -4.08 4.95
CA LEU A 55 -4.46 -5.19 4.01
C LEU A 55 -4.20 -4.67 2.59
N VAL A 56 -3.35 -5.37 1.86
CA VAL A 56 -3.02 -5.03 0.45
C VAL A 56 -4.26 -4.93 -0.42
N LYS A 57 -5.27 -5.78 -0.18
CA LYS A 57 -6.52 -5.78 -0.94
C LYS A 57 -7.29 -4.45 -0.88
N ASN A 58 -7.03 -3.61 0.13
CA ASN A 58 -7.68 -2.31 0.33
C ASN A 58 -6.81 -1.14 -0.15
N VAL A 59 -5.73 -1.43 -0.87
CA VAL A 59 -4.72 -0.45 -1.25
C VAL A 59 -4.45 -0.55 -2.75
N ILE A 60 -4.42 0.59 -3.42
CA ILE A 60 -3.99 0.71 -4.80
C ILE A 60 -2.54 1.17 -4.80
N ILE A 61 -1.67 0.40 -5.45
CA ILE A 61 -0.28 0.75 -5.66
C ILE A 61 -0.19 1.66 -6.88
N GLN A 62 0.27 2.88 -6.67
CA GLN A 62 0.66 3.75 -7.77
C GLN A 62 2.09 3.38 -8.10
N ALA A 63 2.27 2.62 -9.19
CA ALA A 63 3.59 2.35 -9.75
C ALA A 63 4.20 3.67 -10.23
N GLY A 64 4.72 4.46 -9.28
CA GLY A 64 5.51 5.65 -9.50
C GLY A 64 6.89 5.20 -9.92
N GLY A 65 7.01 4.76 -11.16
CA GLY A 65 8.29 4.46 -11.76
C GLY A 65 9.22 5.64 -11.56
N ALA A 66 10.35 5.37 -10.90
CA ALA A 66 11.58 6.08 -11.19
C ALA A 66 11.71 6.15 -12.72
N LYS A 67 11.67 7.37 -13.24
CA LYS A 67 12.17 7.66 -14.58
C LYS A 67 13.33 8.61 -14.41
#